data_AF-A0A3M6KB77-F1
#
_entry.id   AF-A0A3M6KB77-F1
#
_cell.length_a   1.000
_cell.length_b   1.000
_cell.length_c   1.000
_cell.angle_alpha   90.00
_cell.angle_beta   90.00
_cell.angle_gamma   90.00
#
_symmetry.space_group_name_H-M   'P 1'
#
loop_
_entity.id
_entity.type
_entity.pdbx_description
1 polymer ?
#
loop_
_entity_poly.entity_id
_entity_poly.type
_entity_poly.pdbx_seq_one_letter_code
_entity_poly.pdbx_strand_id
1 'polypeptide(L)' 'MDVKEEDKSDESKKNHVRYYKSLTKTISDIREEEKQEQDPIIKNHLKKRIEAMEKDKVRIKEMFPDITDE' A
#
# COMPACT_ATOMS: atom_id res chain seq x y z
N MET A 1 2.57 19.76 16.03
CA MET A 1 2.05 18.71 15.14
C MET A 1 1.00 17.96 15.94
N ASP A 2 -0.28 18.14 15.63
CA ASP A 2 -1.33 17.32 16.24
C ASP A 2 -1.09 15.88 15.76
N VAL A 3 -0.52 15.06 16.64
CA VAL A 3 -0.43 13.62 16.43
C VAL A 3 -1.86 13.12 16.55
N LYS A 4 -2.56 13.01 15.42
CA LYS A 4 -3.86 12.33 15.39
C LYS A 4 -3.60 10.89 15.81
N GLU A 5 -4.19 10.47 16.92
CA GLU A 5 -4.17 9.06 17.32
C GLU A 5 -4.77 8.25 16.16
N GLU A 6 -3.99 7.30 15.64
CA GLU A 6 -4.49 6.39 14.62
C GLU A 6 -5.57 5.50 15.26
N ASP A 7 -6.77 5.51 14.68
CA ASP A 7 -7.89 4.71 15.15
C ASP A 7 -7.57 3.22 14.96
N LYS A 8 -7.47 2.48 16.08
CA LYS A 8 -7.20 1.03 16.12
C LYS A 8 -8.44 0.20 16.46
N SER A 9 -9.64 0.77 16.33
CA SER A 9 -10.91 0.05 16.51
C SER A 9 -11.03 -1.15 15.56
N ASP A 10 -11.88 -2.12 15.89
CA ASP A 10 -12.12 -3.30 15.05
C ASP A 10 -12.66 -2.96 13.65
N GLU A 11 -13.44 -1.88 13.55
CA GLU A 11 -13.95 -1.39 12.27
C GLU A 11 -12.84 -0.77 11.41
N SER A 12 -11.98 0.02 12.05
CA SER A 12 -10.75 0.51 11.42
C SER A 12 -9.86 -0.64 10.94
N LYS A 13 -9.63 -1.66 11.78
CA LYS A 13 -8.86 -2.88 11.44
C LYS A 13 -9.43 -3.56 10.19
N LYS A 14 -10.74 -3.79 10.10
CA LYS A 14 -11.38 -4.39 8.91
C LYS A 14 -11.14 -3.59 7.64
N ASN A 15 -11.27 -2.27 7.71
CA ASN A 15 -11.04 -1.38 6.57
C ASN A 15 -9.57 -1.38 6.15
N HIS A 16 -8.64 -1.34 7.10
CA HIS A 16 -7.20 -1.41 6.83
C HIS A 16 -6.78 -2.77 6.26
N VAL A 17 -7.34 -3.88 6.74
CA VAL A 17 -7.10 -5.22 6.16
C VAL A 17 -7.57 -5.25 4.71
N ARG A 18 -8.78 -4.76 4.42
CA ARG A 18 -9.33 -4.73 3.06
C ARG A 18 -8.45 -3.87 2.14
N TYR A 19 -8.05 -2.69 2.61
CA TYR A 19 -7.16 -1.81 1.88
C TYR A 19 -5.78 -2.45 1.64
N TYR A 20 -5.20 -3.08 2.67
CA TYR A 20 -3.93 -3.81 2.57
C TYR A 20 -3.95 -4.90 1.48
N LYS A 21 -5.02 -5.70 1.44
CA LYS A 21 -5.21 -6.71 0.38
C LYS A 21 -5.35 -6.07 -1.01
N SER A 22 -6.08 -4.96 -1.11
CA SER A 22 -6.22 -4.22 -2.38
C SER A 22 -4.91 -3.60 -2.87
N LEU A 23 -4.04 -3.17 -1.94
CA LEU A 23 -2.71 -2.64 -2.26
C LEU A 23 -1.84 -3.70 -2.92
N THR A 24 -1.84 -4.95 -2.42
CA THR A 24 -1.07 -6.04 -3.05
C THR A 24 -1.43 -6.22 -4.52
N LYS A 25 -2.73 -6.26 -4.84
CA LYS A 25 -3.20 -6.37 -6.22
C LYS A 25 -2.78 -5.16 -7.06
N THR A 26 -3.06 -3.96 -6.56
CA THR A 26 -2.75 -2.71 -7.27
C THR A 26 -1.24 -2.56 -7.52
N ILE A 27 -0.39 -2.93 -6.56
CA ILE A 27 1.07 -2.92 -6.72
C ILE A 27 1.49 -3.91 -7.82
N SER A 28 0.88 -5.10 -7.86
CA SER A 28 1.17 -6.10 -8.90
C SER A 28 0.81 -5.57 -10.29
N ASP A 29 -0.39 -4.99 -10.43
CA ASP A 29 -0.87 -4.43 -11.70
C ASP A 29 0.06 -3.29 -12.18
N ILE A 30 0.43 -2.36 -11.28
CA ILE A 30 1.36 -1.26 -11.61
C ILE A 30 2.76 -1.78 -11.96
N ARG A 31 3.25 -2.85 -11.31
CA ARG A 31 4.53 -3.48 -11.66
C ARG A 31 4.49 -4.12 -13.04
N GLU A 32 3.34 -4.61 -13.49
CA GLU A 32 3.18 -5.11 -14.85
C GLU A 32 3.17 -3.97 -15.87
N GLU A 33 2.44 -2.88 -15.59
CA GLU A 33 2.47 -1.64 -16.37
C GLU A 33 3.91 -1.09 -16.48
N GLU A 34 4.65 -1.04 -15.37
CA GLU A 34 6.03 -0.53 -15.30
C GLU A 34 7.02 -1.35 -16.13
N LYS A 35 6.76 -2.66 -16.31
CA LYS A 35 7.57 -3.54 -17.17
C LYS A 35 7.32 -3.29 -18.65
N GLN A 36 6.08 -2.97 -19.02
CA GLN A 36 5.68 -2.69 -20.40
C GLN A 36 6.04 -1.26 -20.83
N GLU A 37 6.21 -0.35 -19.87
CA GLU A 37 6.54 1.05 -20.12
C GLU A 37 8.00 1.26 -20.56
N GLN A 38 8.17 2.00 -21.66
CA GLN A 38 9.46 2.38 -22.24
C GLN A 38 9.85 3.83 -21.90
N ASP A 39 8.87 4.71 -21.63
CA ASP A 39 9.15 6.08 -21.23
C ASP A 39 9.77 6.12 -19.81
N PRO A 40 11.00 6.63 -19.66
CA PRO A 40 11.69 6.64 -18.37
C PRO A 40 11.01 7.54 -17.32
N ILE A 41 10.31 8.60 -17.74
CA ILE A 41 9.58 9.51 -16.85
C ILE A 41 8.36 8.79 -16.28
N ILE A 42 7.59 8.11 -17.15
CA ILE A 42 6.42 7.35 -16.73
C ILE A 42 6.86 6.17 -15.84
N LYS A 43 7.89 5.44 -16.23
CA LYS A 43 8.48 4.35 -15.43
C LYS A 43 8.88 4.81 -14.03
N ASN A 44 9.53 5.97 -13.92
CA ASN A 44 9.90 6.55 -12.63
C ASN A 44 8.67 6.97 -11.79
N HIS A 45 7.62 7.48 -12.44
CA HIS A 45 6.36 7.79 -11.76
C HIS A 45 5.69 6.52 -11.19
N LEU A 46 5.64 5.44 -11.98
CA LEU A 46 5.08 4.15 -11.55
C LEU A 46 5.88 3.57 -10.37
N LYS A 47 7.22 3.63 -10.41
CA LYS A 47 8.07 3.23 -9.27
C LYS A 47 7.77 4.01 -8.00
N LYS A 48 7.64 5.34 -8.08
CA LYS A 48 7.27 6.17 -6.92
C LYS A 48 5.91 5.81 -6.35
N ARG A 49 4.94 5.48 -7.20
CA ARG A 49 3.62 4.99 -6.76
C ARG A 49 3.73 3.66 -6.01
N ILE A 50 4.51 2.71 -6.54
CA ILE A 50 4.78 1.43 -5.88
C ILE A 50 5.43 1.66 -4.51
N GLU A 51 6.48 2.47 -4.42
CA GLU A 51 7.18 2.76 -3.17
C GLU A 51 6.26 3.39 -2.10
N ALA A 52 5.38 4.31 -2.50
CA ALA A 52 4.42 4.92 -1.59
C ALA A 52 3.41 3.88 -1.06
N MET A 53 2.91 3.01 -1.93
CA MET A 53 1.98 1.94 -1.56
C MET A 53 2.63 0.87 -0.66
N GLU A 54 3.91 0.55 -0.89
CA GLU A 54 4.67 -0.36 -0.04
C GLU A 54 4.88 0.22 1.37
N LYS A 55 5.17 1.52 1.47
CA LYS A 55 5.23 2.22 2.77
C LYS A 55 3.90 2.19 3.50
N ASP A 56 2.79 2.36 2.79
CA ASP A 56 1.45 2.21 3.37
C ASP A 56 1.20 0.78 3.87
N LYS A 57 1.60 -0.26 3.11
CA LYS A 57 1.52 -1.66 3.58
C LYS A 57 2.31 -1.85 4.87
N VAL A 58 3.53 -1.32 4.96
CA VAL A 58 4.36 -1.41 6.17
C VAL A 58 3.66 -0.72 7.35
N ARG A 59 3.17 0.51 7.17
CA ARG A 59 2.45 1.25 8.22
C ARG A 59 1.23 0.48 8.74
N ILE A 60 0.44 -0.11 7.84
CA ILE A 60 -0.74 -0.90 8.21
C ILE A 60 -0.33 -2.16 9.00
N LYS A 61 0.77 -2.82 8.60
CA LYS A 61 1.30 -3.98 9.31
C LYS A 61 1.86 -3.62 10.69
N GLU A 62 2.47 -2.44 10.84
CA GLU A 62 2.91 -1.93 12.14
C GLU A 62 1.71 -1.61 13.07
N MET A 63 0.62 -1.07 12.52
CA MET A 63 -0.62 -0.84 13.26
C MET A 63 -1.33 -2.13 13.64
N PHE A 64 -1.35 -3.11 12.73
CA PHE A 64 -2.09 -4.37 12.86
C PHE A 64 -1.19 -5.56 12.48
N PRO A 65 -0.33 -6.03 13.41
CA PRO A 65 0.66 -7.08 13.12
C PRO A 65 0.03 -8.44 12.79
N ASP A 66 -1.24 -8.66 13.15
CA ASP A 66 -1.99 -9.88 12.83
C ASP A 66 -2.47 -9.94 11.37
N ILE A 67 -2.26 -8.88 10.57
CA ILE A 67 -2.58 -8.93 9.13
C ILE A 67 -1.69 -9.96 8.46
N THR A 68 -2.30 -11.06 8.02
CA THR A 68 -1.68 -12.06 7.16
C THR A 68 -1.95 -11.73 5.69
N ASP A 69 -0.92 -11.85 4.85
CA ASP A 69 -1.06 -11.92 3.39
C ASP A 69 -1.69 -13.30 3.02
N GLU A 70 -2.92 -13.57 3.46
CA GLU A 70 -3.75 -14.70 2.98
C GLU A 70 -4.52 -14.32 1.70
#